data_AF-A0A3C0XLM9-F1
#
_entry.id   AF-A0A3C0XLM9-F1
#
_cell.length_a   1.000
_cell.length_b   1.000
_cell.length_c   1.000
_cell.angle_alpha   90.00
_cell.angle_beta   90.00
_cell.angle_gamma   90.00
#
_symmetry.space_group_name_H-M   'P 1'
#
loop_
_entity.id
_entity.type
_entity.pdbx_description
1 polymer ?
#
loop_
_entity_poly.entity_id
_entity_poly.type
_entity_poly.pdbx_seq_one_letter_code
_entity_poly.pdbx_strand_id
1 'polypeptide(L)' 'MRSLLNDEDIELNDESTAADVPGWDSLANVNILFGVEEEFGVQLADGLSGFETVGDLARGVDDALASRGGP' A
#
# COMPACT_ATOMS: atom_id res chain seq x y z
N MET A 1 -1.27 -10.36 -7.54
CA MET A 1 -1.29 -8.91 -7.29
C MET A 1 -1.26 -8.03 -8.56
N ARG A 2 -0.70 -8.50 -9.69
CA ARG A 2 -0.49 -7.71 -10.93
C ARG A 2 -1.71 -7.46 -11.84
N SER A 3 -2.90 -7.93 -11.48
CA SER A 3 -4.11 -7.86 -12.32
C SER A 3 -5.17 -6.88 -11.82
N LEU A 4 -4.93 -6.17 -10.71
CA LEU A 4 -5.95 -5.32 -10.09
C LEU A 4 -5.95 -3.88 -10.61
N LEU A 5 -4.82 -3.40 -11.15
CA LEU A 5 -4.66 -2.02 -11.61
C LEU A 5 -4.84 -1.85 -13.13
N ASN A 6 -4.97 -2.97 -13.87
CA ASN A 6 -5.23 -3.05 -15.31
C ASN A 6 -4.36 -2.16 -16.23
N ASP A 7 -3.24 -1.64 -15.72
CA ASP A 7 -2.28 -0.83 -16.43
C ASP A 7 -0.87 -1.36 -16.13
N GLU A 8 -0.20 -1.83 -17.17
CA GLU A 8 1.10 -2.49 -17.13
C GLU A 8 2.27 -1.48 -17.07
N ASP A 9 1.99 -0.22 -17.38
CA ASP A 9 2.91 0.92 -17.39
C ASP A 9 2.62 1.92 -16.25
N ILE A 10 1.89 1.50 -15.21
CA ILE A 10 1.51 2.42 -14.13
C ILE A 10 2.74 2.83 -13.30
N GLU A 11 3.23 4.04 -13.57
CA GLU A 11 4.27 4.68 -12.76
C GLU A 11 3.64 5.27 -11.51
N LEU A 12 3.56 4.46 -10.46
CA LEU A 12 3.19 4.92 -9.12
C LEU A 12 4.38 5.65 -8.52
N ASN A 13 4.15 6.91 -8.14
CA ASN A 13 5.07 7.70 -7.33
C ASN A 13 4.50 7.85 -5.91
N ASP A 14 5.33 8.33 -4.98
CA ASP A 14 4.95 8.48 -3.58
C ASP A 14 3.74 9.41 -3.37
N GLU A 15 3.47 10.32 -4.31
CA GLU A 15 2.35 11.25 -4.28
C GLU A 15 1.08 10.67 -4.94
N SER A 16 1.16 9.50 -5.59
CA SER A 16 0.05 8.90 -6.30
C SER A 16 -1.04 8.50 -5.32
N THR A 17 -2.24 9.04 -5.52
CA THR A 17 -3.42 8.71 -4.72
C THR A 17 -4.32 7.72 -5.45
N ALA A 18 -5.26 7.14 -4.70
CA ALA A 18 -6.34 6.34 -5.28
C ALA A 18 -7.17 7.12 -6.34
N ALA A 19 -7.21 8.46 -6.27
CA ALA A 19 -7.90 9.29 -7.25
C ALA A 19 -7.12 9.43 -8.57
N ASP A 20 -5.80 9.31 -8.52
CA ASP A 20 -4.92 9.39 -9.70
C ASP A 20 -4.82 8.07 -10.46
N VAL A 21 -5.23 6.98 -9.81
CA VAL A 21 -5.03 5.62 -10.29
C VAL A 21 -6.38 4.98 -10.66
N PRO A 22 -6.65 4.78 -11.96
CA PRO A 22 -7.88 4.14 -12.41
C PRO A 22 -8.03 2.73 -11.82
N GLY A 23 -9.15 2.46 -11.14
CA GLY A 23 -9.43 1.16 -10.51
C GLY A 23 -8.88 0.98 -9.10
N TRP A 24 -8.24 2.02 -8.53
CA TRP A 24 -7.90 2.03 -7.12
C TRP A 24 -9.12 2.44 -6.27
N ASP A 25 -10.03 1.50 -6.06
CA ASP A 25 -11.17 1.65 -5.15
C ASP A 25 -10.85 1.14 -3.73
N SER A 26 -11.81 1.26 -2.79
CA SER A 26 -11.64 0.76 -1.41
C SER A 26 -11.28 -0.73 -1.34
N LEU A 27 -11.70 -1.55 -2.31
CA LEU A 27 -11.33 -2.97 -2.39
C LEU A 27 -9.88 -3.16 -2.83
N ALA A 28 -9.38 -2.32 -3.73
CA ALA A 28 -7.97 -2.31 -4.11
C ALA A 28 -7.11 -1.93 -2.89
N ASN A 29 -7.53 -0.95 -2.09
CA ASN A 29 -6.88 -0.62 -0.81
C ASN A 29 -6.75 -1.83 0.11
N VAL A 30 -7.81 -2.63 0.27
CA VAL A 30 -7.78 -3.86 1.08
C VAL A 30 -6.76 -4.86 0.54
N ASN A 31 -6.82 -5.12 -0.77
CA ASN A 31 -5.92 -6.08 -1.40
C ASN A 31 -4.46 -5.62 -1.34
N ILE A 32 -4.20 -4.31 -1.45
CA ILE A 32 -2.86 -3.72 -1.33
C ILE A 32 -2.35 -3.90 0.09
N LEU A 33 -3.13 -3.53 1.10
CA LEU A 33 -2.77 -3.74 2.50
C LEU A 33 -2.45 -5.22 2.76
N PHE A 34 -3.36 -6.13 2.40
CA PHE A 34 -3.16 -7.57 2.60
C PHE A 34 -1.94 -8.09 1.86
N GLY A 35 -1.75 -7.71 0.59
CA GLY A 35 -0.61 -8.15 -0.21
C GLY A 35 0.71 -7.69 0.38
N VAL A 36 0.77 -6.45 0.88
CA VAL A 36 1.93 -5.88 1.54
C VAL A 36 2.20 -6.55 2.89
N GLU A 37 1.17 -6.76 3.70
CA GLU A 37 1.27 -7.47 4.98
C GLU A 37 1.76 -8.91 4.79
N GLU A 38 1.24 -9.64 3.80
CA GLU A 38 1.71 -11.00 3.47
C GLU A 38 3.14 -11.01 2.90
N GLU A 39 3.48 -10.07 2.02
CA GLU A 39 4.79 -10.02 1.35
C GLU A 39 5.93 -9.69 2.33
N PHE A 40 5.70 -8.74 3.23
CA PHE A 40 6.70 -8.34 4.23
C PHE A 40 6.52 -9.04 5.58
N GLY A 41 5.39 -9.73 5.80
CA GLY A 41 5.02 -10.35 7.08
C GLY A 41 4.72 -9.34 8.19
N VAL A 42 4.38 -8.10 7.84
CA VAL A 42 4.10 -7.01 8.79
C VAL A 42 2.60 -6.87 9.00
N GLN A 43 2.19 -6.15 10.05
CA GLN A 43 0.80 -5.78 10.25
C GLN A 43 0.72 -4.25 10.37
N LEU A 44 -0.03 -3.62 9.48
CA LEU A 44 -0.18 -2.16 9.43
C LEU A 44 -1.37 -1.74 10.31
N ALA A 45 -1.14 -0.81 11.24
CA ALA A 45 -2.14 -0.43 12.24
C ALA A 45 -3.21 0.56 11.72
N ASP A 46 -2.89 1.36 10.71
CA ASP A 46 -3.71 2.49 10.22
C ASP A 46 -4.86 2.10 9.26
N GLY A 47 -4.93 0.82 8.86
CA GLY A 47 -6.04 0.29 8.06
C GLY A 47 -6.24 0.99 6.69
N LEU A 48 -7.46 0.96 6.16
CA LEU A 48 -7.79 1.46 4.80
C LEU A 48 -7.88 2.98 4.68
N SER A 49 -7.95 3.68 5.82
CA SER A 49 -8.27 5.12 5.87
C SER A 49 -7.05 5.99 6.16
N GLY A 50 -5.96 5.41 6.65
CA GLY A 50 -4.75 6.16 6.99
C GLY A 50 -3.76 6.32 5.84
N PHE A 51 -3.99 5.65 4.70
CA PHE A 51 -3.11 5.70 3.54
C PHE A 51 -3.84 6.33 2.35
N GLU A 52 -3.62 7.63 2.16
CA GLU A 52 -4.21 8.39 1.05
C GLU A 52 -3.33 8.29 -0.21
N THR A 53 -2.02 8.11 -0.02
CA THR A 53 -1.02 8.00 -1.07
C THR A 53 -0.23 6.69 -0.99
N VAL A 54 0.38 6.30 -2.11
CA VAL A 54 1.39 5.21 -2.15
C VAL A 54 2.52 5.48 -1.15
N GLY A 55 2.94 6.74 -1.00
CA GLY A 55 3.99 7.14 -0.08
C GLY A 55 3.62 6.91 1.39
N ASP A 56 2.36 7.13 1.77
CA ASP A 56 1.90 6.82 3.13
C ASP A 56 1.94 5.32 3.40
N LEU A 57 1.53 4.53 2.41
CA LEU A 57 1.60 3.06 2.46
C LEU A 57 3.04 2.59 2.62
N ALA A 58 3.97 3.14 1.82
CA ALA A 58 5.39 2.83 1.92
C ALA A 58 5.99 3.21 3.29
N ARG A 59 5.63 4.37 3.83
CA ARG A 59 6.04 4.78 5.19
C ARG A 59 5.50 3.85 6.26
N GLY A 60 4.24 3.44 6.16
CA GLY A 60 3.64 2.48 7.10
C GLY A 60 4.40 1.16 7.13
N VAL A 61 4.83 0.67 5.95
CA VAL A 61 5.67 -0.53 5.85
C VAL A 61 7.04 -0.31 6.48
N ASP A 62 7.70 0.81 6.19
CA ASP A 62 9.01 1.13 6.74
C ASP A 62 8.97 1.21 8.28
N ASP A 63 7.95 1.86 8.84
CA ASP A 63 7.75 1.96 10.29
C ASP A 63 7.46 0.59 10.93
N ALA A 64 6.63 -0.24 10.28
CA ALA A 64 6.34 -1.59 10.73
C ALA A 64 7.57 -2.51 10.67
N LEU A 65 8.42 -2.36 9.65
CA LEU A 65 9.68 -3.08 9.53
C LEU A 65 10.69 -2.61 10.59
N ALA A 66 10.80 -1.30 10.82
CA ALA A 66 11.65 -0.73 11.87
C ALA A 66 11.22 -1.20 13.27
N SER A 67 9.91 -1.27 13.52
CA SER A 67 9.33 -1.77 14.77
C SER A 67 9.52 -3.28 14.97
N ARG A 68 9.54 -4.07 13.88
CA ARG A 68 9.92 -5.50 13.92
C ARG A 68 11.42 -5.71 14.10
N GLY A 69 12.24 -4.78 13.62
CA GLY A 69 13.69 -4.78 13.71
C GLY A 69 14.25 -4.12 14.98
N GLY A 70 13.46 -4.01 16.04
CA GLY A 70 13.96 -3.53 17.34
C GLY A 70 15.20 -4.33 17.80
N PRO A 71 16.18 -3.66 18.45
CA PRO A 71 17.50 -4.24 18.78
C PRO A 71 17.45 -5.47 19.70
#